data_AF-A0A951J840-F1
#
_entry.id   AF-A0A951J840-F1
#
_cell.length_a   1.000
_cell.length_b   1.000
_cell.length_c   1.000
_cell.angle_alpha   90.00
_cell.angle_beta   90.00
_cell.angle_gamma   90.00
#
_symmetry.space_group_name_H-M   'P 1'
#
loop_
_entity.id
_entity.type
_entity.pdbx_description
1 polymer ?
#
loop_
_entity_poly.entity_id
_entity_poly.type
_entity_poly.pdbx_seq_one_letter_code
_entity_poly.pdbx_strand_id
1 'polypeptide(L)'
;MKRFKYIAVLFLAISGSVFTSCNSDDSSVGIDGVDASTRLKEAEKKLQAALLSAENGWIVEFFPNNKLLGGYQMWMDFNENGSVQVRSDRNFDDTSIQNDEYNFVLLSTIALSFPTGSVVHEFIKDNEMTNHADIEFLIDKYEEGKIIFKGHTSRNTIVFTAATAEEKQFDLSKNKQMFLKFDGPQTTMFKSLIVNDGGNLQKYALDYNGSSRFGLVSSEDGTPLNKEGGIGFGYTATGLVVSPAINVGGELVKFLDYNAGSDEFIGTASTGTVTVKNLQMPLFVTDDYRAFLAGKDVAHLESSLRGVSVNSMLFNKVMMEYFKSVGYGETGSMLERIDISFNGNNSAIQYSFLKGKAPILRRVRLSSGADGRLIFTNVSVNGTLPAELQVIDDALIQSAGFFVKREGQTGEYGNPAFSITSASQIKIKFAVYGFN
;
A
#
# COMPACT_ATOMS: atom_id res chain seq x y z
N MET A 1 39.99 5.68 69.36
CA MET A 1 39.99 6.50 68.12
C MET A 1 41.34 6.40 67.39
N LYS A 2 41.65 5.25 66.78
CA LYS A 2 42.89 5.04 66.00
C LYS A 2 42.67 4.25 64.69
N ARG A 3 41.40 4.09 64.28
CA ARG A 3 41.03 3.35 63.05
C ARG A 3 40.50 4.24 61.91
N PHE A 4 40.43 5.56 62.12
CA PHE A 4 39.97 6.52 61.11
C PHE A 4 41.10 7.26 60.36
N LYS A 5 42.38 7.02 60.70
CA LYS A 5 43.52 7.68 60.03
C LYS A 5 44.11 6.90 58.84
N TYR A 6 43.69 5.65 58.62
CA TYR A 6 44.20 4.83 57.51
C TYR A 6 43.27 4.79 56.29
N ILE A 7 42.03 5.27 56.41
CA ILE A 7 41.06 5.33 55.30
C ILE A 7 41.26 6.60 54.46
N ALA A 8 41.68 7.71 55.09
CA ALA A 8 42.00 8.96 54.38
C ALA A 8 43.34 8.92 53.60
N VAL A 9 44.24 7.99 53.95
CA VAL A 9 45.52 7.80 53.24
C VAL A 9 45.39 6.82 52.07
N LEU A 10 44.37 5.94 52.08
CA LEU A 10 44.09 5.02 50.97
C LEU A 10 43.28 5.69 49.83
N PHE A 11 42.56 6.78 50.12
CA PHE A 11 41.83 7.57 49.11
C PHE A 11 42.68 8.65 48.42
N LEU A 12 43.89 8.93 48.92
CA LEU A 12 44.82 9.91 48.35
C LEU A 12 45.98 9.28 47.57
N ALA A 13 46.01 7.94 47.48
CA ALA A 13 46.99 7.17 46.69
C ALA A 13 46.40 6.61 45.37
N ILE A 14 45.11 6.82 45.11
CA ILE A 14 44.42 6.39 43.86
C ILE A 14 44.21 7.58 42.90
N SER A 15 44.50 8.81 43.34
CA SER A 15 44.26 10.05 42.58
C SER A 15 45.49 10.58 41.82
N GLY A 16 46.45 9.71 41.51
CA GLY A 16 47.76 10.09 40.94
C GLY A 16 48.17 9.33 39.67
N SER A 17 47.27 8.58 39.03
CA SER A 17 47.55 7.85 37.80
C SER A 17 46.51 8.12 36.70
N VAL A 18 46.02 9.36 36.65
CA VAL A 18 45.53 9.99 35.43
C VAL A 18 46.63 10.96 35.01
N PHE A 19 46.96 11.00 33.73
CA PHE A 19 48.12 11.68 33.11
C PHE A 19 49.40 10.83 32.97
N THR A 20 49.26 9.67 32.31
CA THR A 20 50.30 9.22 31.37
C THR A 20 49.64 8.90 30.03
N SER A 21 49.83 9.82 29.08
CA SER A 21 49.81 9.61 27.63
C SER A 21 48.53 9.00 27.03
N CYS A 22 47.69 9.87 26.45
CA CYS A 22 47.11 9.56 25.14
C CYS A 22 48.27 9.28 24.19
N ASN A 23 48.60 8.00 24.01
CA ASN A 23 49.20 7.56 22.76
C ASN A 23 48.04 7.07 21.91
N SER A 24 47.74 7.83 20.87
CA SER A 24 46.75 7.51 19.86
C SER A 24 47.26 6.32 19.05
N ASP A 25 47.03 5.11 19.53
CA ASP A 25 47.20 3.86 18.77
C ASP A 25 46.28 2.78 19.37
N ASP A 26 45.02 3.13 19.64
CA ASP A 26 43.99 2.12 19.88
C ASP A 26 43.47 1.59 18.54
N SER A 27 44.38 0.94 17.80
CA SER A 27 43.95 -0.07 16.84
C SER A 27 43.39 -1.22 17.67
N SER A 28 42.08 -1.25 17.85
CA SER A 28 41.38 -2.46 18.29
C SER A 28 41.45 -3.48 17.15
N VAL A 29 42.66 -4.04 17.00
CA VAL A 29 42.96 -5.14 16.10
C VAL A 29 42.04 -6.28 16.52
N GLY A 30 41.16 -6.70 15.61
CA GLY A 30 40.29 -7.84 15.86
C GLY A 30 41.10 -9.11 16.10
N ILE A 31 40.42 -10.19 16.51
CA ILE A 31 41.01 -11.54 16.68
C ILE A 31 41.70 -12.04 15.39
N ASP A 32 41.37 -11.42 14.25
CA ASP A 32 41.87 -11.64 12.89
C ASP A 32 43.06 -10.75 12.47
N GLY A 33 43.54 -9.83 13.31
CA GLY A 33 44.69 -8.98 12.96
C GLY A 33 44.36 -7.73 12.15
N VAL A 34 43.07 -7.45 11.88
CA VAL A 34 42.62 -6.29 11.08
C VAL A 34 41.83 -5.32 11.97
N ASP A 35 42.12 -4.02 11.88
CA ASP A 35 41.35 -3.00 12.61
C ASP A 35 39.91 -2.88 12.08
N ALA A 36 39.00 -2.35 12.91
CA ALA A 36 37.59 -2.23 12.56
C ALA A 36 37.33 -1.30 11.34
N SER A 37 38.14 -0.27 11.12
CA SER A 37 37.95 0.67 10.00
C SER A 37 38.33 0.02 8.66
N THR A 38 39.38 -0.80 8.67
CA THR A 38 39.85 -1.54 7.50
C THR A 38 38.80 -2.58 7.08
N ARG A 39 38.24 -3.33 8.04
CA ARG A 39 37.13 -4.27 7.78
C ARG A 39 35.88 -3.60 7.21
N LEU A 40 35.55 -2.40 7.69
CA LEU A 40 34.42 -1.63 7.15
C LEU A 40 34.66 -1.23 5.69
N LYS A 41 35.83 -0.67 5.37
CA LYS A 41 36.21 -0.30 4.00
C LYS A 41 36.23 -1.50 3.05
N GLU A 42 36.70 -2.66 3.53
CA GLU A 42 36.69 -3.89 2.75
C GLU A 42 35.26 -4.38 2.47
N ALA A 43 34.36 -4.28 3.46
CA ALA A 43 32.96 -4.63 3.30
C ALA A 43 32.23 -3.70 2.32
N GLU A 44 32.47 -2.38 2.41
CA GLU A 44 31.97 -1.38 1.45
C GLU A 44 32.46 -1.68 0.04
N LYS A 45 33.76 -1.89 -0.14
CA LYS A 45 34.36 -2.21 -1.45
C LYS A 45 33.78 -3.51 -2.02
N LYS A 46 33.60 -4.53 -1.18
CA LYS A 46 33.00 -5.81 -1.60
C LYS A 46 31.55 -5.62 -2.06
N LEU A 47 30.75 -4.87 -1.30
CA LEU A 47 29.37 -4.60 -1.66
C LEU A 47 29.28 -3.77 -2.93
N GLN A 48 30.11 -2.73 -3.09
CA GLN A 48 30.18 -1.93 -4.31
C GLN A 48 30.56 -2.79 -5.52
N ALA A 49 31.61 -3.60 -5.42
CA ALA A 49 32.04 -4.49 -6.49
C ALA A 49 30.94 -5.49 -6.88
N ALA A 50 30.19 -6.01 -5.90
CA ALA A 50 29.04 -6.86 -6.16
C ALA A 50 27.92 -6.08 -6.86
N LEU A 51 27.54 -4.88 -6.41
CA LEU A 51 26.52 -4.07 -7.08
C LEU A 51 26.88 -3.73 -8.54
N LEU A 52 28.17 -3.55 -8.82
CA LEU A 52 28.69 -3.26 -10.17
C LEU A 52 28.89 -4.51 -11.04
N SER A 53 28.72 -5.73 -10.50
CA SER A 53 29.02 -6.95 -11.24
C SER A 53 27.95 -7.35 -12.26
N ALA A 54 26.75 -6.75 -12.20
CA ALA A 54 25.67 -7.02 -13.13
C ALA A 54 25.67 -6.01 -14.28
N GLU A 55 26.26 -6.40 -15.42
CA GLU A 55 26.43 -5.55 -16.62
C GLU A 55 25.11 -4.93 -17.17
N ASN A 56 24.00 -5.62 -16.94
CA ASN A 56 22.67 -5.20 -17.40
C ASN A 56 21.80 -4.62 -16.26
N GLY A 57 22.38 -4.37 -15.09
CA GLY A 57 21.69 -3.98 -13.88
C GLY A 57 21.05 -5.14 -13.13
N TRP A 58 20.24 -4.81 -12.14
CA TRP A 58 19.59 -5.74 -11.22
C TRP A 58 18.08 -5.63 -11.32
N ILE A 59 17.39 -6.78 -11.37
CA ILE A 59 15.96 -6.88 -11.13
C ILE A 59 15.72 -7.10 -9.64
N VAL A 60 14.88 -6.25 -9.05
CA VAL A 60 14.60 -6.23 -7.62
C VAL A 60 13.10 -6.35 -7.39
N GLU A 61 12.69 -7.37 -6.66
CA GLU A 61 11.36 -7.47 -6.08
C GLU A 61 11.39 -6.90 -4.66
N PHE A 62 10.65 -5.82 -4.43
CA PHE A 62 10.74 -5.05 -3.20
C PHE A 62 9.39 -4.92 -2.52
N PHE A 63 9.29 -5.47 -1.32
CA PHE A 63 8.16 -5.30 -0.40
C PHE A 63 8.62 -4.46 0.79
N PRO A 64 8.32 -3.14 0.82
CA PRO A 64 8.86 -2.25 1.83
C PRO A 64 8.36 -2.57 3.25
N ASN A 65 7.16 -3.14 3.38
CA ASN A 65 6.58 -3.57 4.66
C ASN A 65 5.46 -4.59 4.45
N ASN A 66 5.62 -5.83 4.95
CA ASN A 66 4.65 -6.92 4.78
C ASN A 66 3.32 -6.76 5.55
N LYS A 67 3.16 -5.71 6.35
CA LYS A 67 1.95 -5.45 7.15
C LYS A 67 1.08 -4.33 6.58
N LEU A 68 1.67 -3.51 5.71
CA LEU A 68 1.11 -2.20 5.35
C LEU A 68 1.26 -1.89 3.87
N LEU A 69 2.25 -2.48 3.19
CA LEU A 69 2.60 -2.17 1.81
C LEU A 69 2.76 -3.44 0.96
N GLY A 70 2.37 -3.34 -0.30
CA GLY A 70 2.58 -4.36 -1.32
C GLY A 70 3.96 -4.29 -1.96
N GLY A 71 4.08 -5.02 -3.06
CA GLY A 71 5.32 -5.24 -3.77
C GLY A 71 5.46 -4.34 -4.99
N TYR A 72 6.70 -3.99 -5.27
CA TYR A 72 7.09 -3.24 -6.45
C TYR A 72 8.23 -3.98 -7.15
N GLN A 73 8.27 -3.84 -8.47
CA GLN A 73 9.42 -4.28 -9.25
C GLN A 73 10.28 -3.07 -9.61
N MET A 74 11.59 -3.23 -9.46
CA MET A 74 12.57 -2.24 -9.87
C MET A 74 13.65 -2.87 -10.73
N TRP A 75 14.15 -2.07 -11.66
CA TRP A 75 15.44 -2.26 -12.29
C TRP A 75 16.41 -1.22 -11.73
N MET A 76 17.60 -1.65 -11.34
CA MET A 76 18.64 -0.80 -10.75
C MET A 76 19.98 -1.02 -11.46
N ASP A 77 20.59 0.05 -11.97
CA ASP A 77 21.92 0.01 -12.60
C ASP A 77 22.87 0.95 -11.87
N PHE A 78 23.84 0.37 -11.16
CA PHE A 78 24.72 1.07 -10.24
C PHE A 78 25.97 1.57 -10.96
N ASN A 79 26.43 2.76 -10.58
CA ASN A 79 27.66 3.36 -11.09
C ASN A 79 28.70 3.52 -9.97
N GLU A 80 29.98 3.55 -10.36
CA GLU A 80 31.12 3.71 -9.44
C GLU A 80 31.09 5.01 -8.63
N ASN A 81 30.45 6.06 -9.17
CA ASN A 81 30.38 7.39 -8.56
C ASN A 81 29.31 7.53 -7.46
N GLY A 82 28.65 6.45 -7.04
CA GLY A 82 27.58 6.49 -6.04
C GLY A 82 26.19 6.83 -6.60
N SER A 83 26.04 6.91 -7.93
CA SER A 83 24.72 7.07 -8.57
C SER A 83 24.13 5.73 -9.02
N VAL A 84 22.80 5.65 -9.03
CA VAL A 84 22.06 4.48 -9.51
C VAL A 84 20.91 4.93 -10.39
N GLN A 85 20.79 4.30 -11.55
CA GLN A 85 19.62 4.47 -12.40
C GLN A 85 18.53 3.52 -11.93
N VAL A 86 17.33 4.04 -11.73
CA VAL A 86 16.18 3.27 -11.25
C VAL A 86 15.04 3.39 -12.24
N ARG A 87 14.43 2.26 -12.57
CA ARG A 87 13.11 2.20 -13.20
C ARG A 87 12.21 1.34 -12.34
N SER A 88 10.96 1.72 -12.15
CA SER A 88 10.04 0.95 -11.32
C SER A 88 8.62 0.94 -11.84
N ASP A 89 7.83 0.01 -11.32
CA ASP A 89 6.41 -0.08 -11.59
C ASP A 89 5.55 0.76 -10.62
N ARG A 90 6.15 1.68 -9.84
CA ARG A 90 5.43 2.56 -8.90
C ARG A 90 4.28 3.30 -9.57
N ASN A 91 4.59 3.93 -10.69
CA ASN A 91 3.67 4.69 -11.51
C ASN A 91 3.69 4.12 -12.93
N PHE A 92 2.68 3.35 -13.29
CA PHE A 92 2.58 2.78 -14.63
C PHE A 92 2.39 3.81 -15.75
N ASP A 93 2.12 5.08 -15.43
CA ASP A 93 2.02 6.17 -16.40
C ASP A 93 3.35 6.93 -16.57
N ASP A 94 4.31 6.74 -15.67
CA ASP A 94 5.68 7.24 -15.78
C ASP A 94 6.69 6.16 -15.38
N THR A 95 7.16 5.43 -16.38
CA THR A 95 8.20 4.40 -16.24
C THR A 95 9.55 4.89 -16.77
N SER A 96 9.79 6.21 -16.73
CA SER A 96 11.08 6.78 -17.13
C SER A 96 12.22 6.34 -16.19
N ILE A 97 13.45 6.42 -16.68
CA ILE A 97 14.64 6.20 -15.84
C ILE A 97 14.79 7.42 -14.93
N GLN A 98 14.86 7.17 -13.63
CA GLN A 98 15.22 8.13 -12.61
C GLN A 98 16.69 7.93 -12.22
N ASN A 99 17.40 9.03 -11.91
CA ASN A 99 18.77 8.95 -11.41
C ASN A 99 18.75 9.27 -9.92
N ASP A 100 19.09 8.28 -9.10
CA ASP A 100 19.18 8.39 -7.64
C ASP A 100 20.65 8.29 -7.20
N GLU A 101 20.87 8.56 -5.92
CA GLU A 101 22.13 8.28 -5.23
C GLU A 101 21.98 7.08 -4.31
N TYR A 102 23.09 6.39 -4.03
CA TYR A 102 23.16 5.37 -3.01
C TYR A 102 24.42 5.57 -2.16
N ASN A 103 24.33 5.16 -0.90
CA ASN A 103 25.44 5.21 0.04
C ASN A 103 25.54 3.90 0.81
N PHE A 104 26.67 3.69 1.47
CA PHE A 104 26.83 2.60 2.42
C PHE A 104 26.79 3.11 3.84
N VAL A 105 26.07 2.41 4.71
CA VAL A 105 25.99 2.72 6.14
C VAL A 105 26.24 1.47 6.96
N LEU A 106 26.92 1.62 8.09
CA LEU A 106 27.13 0.53 9.04
C LEU A 106 25.98 0.50 10.04
N LEU A 107 25.21 -0.58 10.00
CA LEU A 107 24.17 -0.89 10.99
C LEU A 107 24.56 -2.18 11.72
N SER A 108 23.67 -3.18 11.78
CA SER A 108 24.05 -4.53 12.23
C SER A 108 25.04 -5.25 11.31
N THR A 109 25.12 -4.79 10.06
CA THR A 109 26.08 -5.18 9.02
C THR A 109 26.19 -4.01 8.04
N ILE A 110 27.06 -4.11 7.03
CA ILE A 110 27.09 -3.11 5.95
C ILE A 110 25.75 -3.11 5.21
N ALA A 111 25.18 -1.93 5.01
CA ALA A 111 23.89 -1.75 4.37
C ALA A 111 24.01 -0.86 3.14
N LEU A 112 23.29 -1.21 2.08
CA LEU A 112 22.98 -0.30 0.99
C LEU A 112 21.87 0.65 1.46
N SER A 113 22.09 1.95 1.38
CA SER A 113 21.15 2.97 1.84
C SER A 113 20.79 3.93 0.72
N PHE A 114 19.51 4.25 0.61
CA PHE A 114 19.01 5.25 -0.32
C PHE A 114 18.57 6.52 0.43
N PRO A 115 18.96 7.71 -0.04
CA PRO A 115 18.61 8.96 0.62
C PRO A 115 17.11 9.30 0.45
N THR A 116 16.62 10.21 1.29
CA THR A 116 15.28 10.80 1.16
C THR A 116 15.10 11.41 -0.23
N GLY A 117 13.99 11.08 -0.87
CA GLY A 117 13.66 11.57 -2.22
C GLY A 117 14.06 10.62 -3.35
N SER A 118 14.80 9.55 -3.06
CA SER A 118 15.00 8.44 -4.01
C SER A 118 13.70 7.71 -4.32
N VAL A 119 13.63 7.03 -5.47
CA VAL A 119 12.49 6.19 -5.86
C VAL A 119 12.14 5.17 -4.77
N VAL A 120 13.15 4.58 -4.12
CA VAL A 120 12.99 3.64 -3.00
C VAL A 120 12.24 4.30 -1.83
N HIS A 121 12.57 5.55 -1.50
CA HIS A 121 11.89 6.31 -0.45
C HIS A 121 10.47 6.73 -0.87
N GLU A 122 10.23 7.00 -2.15
CA GLU A 122 8.93 7.46 -2.64
C GLU A 122 7.81 6.42 -2.52
N PHE A 123 8.11 5.11 -2.52
CA PHE A 123 7.11 4.06 -2.26
C PHE A 123 6.44 4.19 -0.88
N ILE A 124 7.11 4.85 0.06
CA ILE A 124 6.71 4.94 1.45
C ILE A 124 6.02 6.29 1.73
N LYS A 125 6.38 7.32 0.95
CA LYS A 125 5.91 8.70 1.13
C LYS A 125 4.41 8.86 0.94
N ASP A 126 3.85 8.21 -0.09
CA ASP A 126 2.44 8.39 -0.48
C ASP A 126 1.43 7.79 0.51
N ASN A 127 1.91 7.02 1.49
CA ASN A 127 1.07 6.31 2.45
C ASN A 127 1.12 6.92 3.86
N GLU A 128 1.79 8.06 4.05
CA GLU A 128 2.05 8.66 5.39
C GLU A 128 2.85 7.71 6.32
N MET A 129 3.51 6.69 5.75
CA MET A 129 4.20 5.63 6.48
C MET A 129 5.72 5.85 6.57
N THR A 130 6.20 7.10 6.44
CA THR A 130 7.61 7.44 6.23
C THR A 130 8.59 6.86 7.27
N ASN A 131 8.09 6.46 8.44
CA ASN A 131 8.90 5.91 9.53
C ASN A 131 8.82 4.36 9.63
N HIS A 132 8.17 3.67 8.70
CA HIS A 132 7.79 2.26 8.86
C HIS A 132 8.24 1.32 7.73
N ALA A 133 9.05 1.78 6.78
CA ALA A 133 9.48 0.93 5.67
C ALA A 133 10.98 1.05 5.38
N ASP A 134 11.51 0.05 4.69
CA ASP A 134 12.94 -0.10 4.51
C ASP A 134 13.49 0.84 3.42
N ILE A 135 14.48 1.64 3.78
CA ILE A 135 15.35 2.37 2.84
C ILE A 135 16.82 1.96 2.97
N GLU A 136 17.10 1.09 3.95
CA GLU A 136 18.40 0.52 4.25
C GLU A 136 18.31 -1.01 4.13
N PHE A 137 19.14 -1.56 3.25
CA PHE A 137 19.16 -2.98 2.91
C PHE A 137 20.44 -3.59 3.46
N LEU A 138 20.31 -4.32 4.57
CA LEU A 138 21.38 -5.01 5.27
C LEU A 138 21.85 -6.22 4.45
N ILE A 139 23.16 -6.35 4.20
CA ILE A 139 23.65 -7.52 3.46
C ILE A 139 23.36 -8.82 4.23
N ASP A 140 22.76 -9.80 3.57
CA ASP A 140 22.55 -11.15 4.10
C ASP A 140 23.55 -12.11 3.47
N LYS A 141 23.49 -12.25 2.14
CA LYS A 141 24.29 -13.22 1.38
C LYS A 141 24.63 -12.75 -0.02
N TYR A 142 25.74 -13.27 -0.52
CA TYR A 142 26.10 -13.21 -1.93
C TYR A 142 25.92 -14.61 -2.52
N GLU A 143 25.22 -14.70 -3.64
CA GLU A 143 25.01 -15.93 -4.39
C GLU A 143 25.33 -15.68 -5.88
N GLU A 144 25.52 -16.73 -6.65
CA GLU A 144 25.80 -16.58 -8.08
C GLU A 144 24.64 -15.86 -8.78
N GLY A 145 24.94 -14.71 -9.41
CA GLY A 145 23.95 -13.86 -10.07
C GLY A 145 22.95 -13.18 -9.11
N LYS A 146 23.17 -13.22 -7.79
CA LYS A 146 22.24 -12.63 -6.81
C LYS A 146 22.95 -11.94 -5.64
N ILE A 147 22.34 -10.86 -5.16
CA ILE A 147 22.65 -10.29 -3.85
C ILE A 147 21.38 -10.34 -3.01
N ILE A 148 21.48 -10.94 -1.83
CA ILE A 148 20.35 -11.08 -0.91
C ILE A 148 20.57 -10.13 0.25
N PHE A 149 19.58 -9.28 0.48
CA PHE A 149 19.52 -8.35 1.59
C PHE A 149 18.37 -8.66 2.54
N LYS A 150 18.43 -8.06 3.72
CA LYS A 150 17.31 -7.89 4.64
C LYS A 150 16.98 -6.43 4.80
N GLY A 151 15.69 -6.10 4.76
CA GLY A 151 15.23 -4.78 5.19
C GLY A 151 15.65 -4.48 6.64
N HIS A 152 16.10 -3.26 6.91
CA HIS A 152 16.51 -2.87 8.26
C HIS A 152 15.37 -2.98 9.28
N THR A 153 14.19 -2.47 8.92
CA THR A 153 13.00 -2.38 9.76
C THR A 153 12.11 -3.61 9.61
N SER A 154 11.76 -3.98 8.38
CA SER A 154 10.78 -5.06 8.14
C SER A 154 11.38 -6.46 8.32
N ARG A 155 12.71 -6.59 8.17
CA ARG A 155 13.45 -7.86 8.07
C ARG A 155 13.04 -8.72 6.88
N ASN A 156 12.27 -8.18 5.93
CA ASN A 156 11.91 -8.84 4.69
C ASN A 156 13.16 -9.18 3.87
N THR A 157 13.13 -10.30 3.15
CA THR A 157 14.16 -10.64 2.16
C THR A 157 13.98 -9.77 0.93
N ILE A 158 15.05 -9.13 0.49
CA ILE A 158 15.10 -8.36 -0.75
C ILE A 158 16.16 -9.01 -1.63
N VAL A 159 15.76 -9.47 -2.81
CA VAL A 159 16.64 -10.23 -3.71
C VAL A 159 16.90 -9.39 -4.95
N PHE A 160 18.18 -9.08 -5.16
CA PHE A 160 18.67 -8.48 -6.37
C PHE A 160 19.11 -9.64 -7.27
N THR A 161 18.49 -9.78 -8.44
CA THR A 161 18.86 -10.80 -9.44
C THR A 161 19.50 -10.10 -10.64
N ALA A 162 20.67 -10.54 -11.08
CA ALA A 162 21.36 -9.94 -12.21
C ALA A 162 20.48 -10.03 -13.46
N ALA A 163 20.24 -8.91 -14.12
CA ALA A 163 19.40 -8.85 -15.31
C ALA A 163 20.09 -9.50 -16.52
N THR A 164 19.31 -10.13 -17.39
CA THR A 164 19.80 -10.48 -18.74
C THR A 164 19.86 -9.25 -19.64
N ALA A 165 20.48 -9.40 -20.82
CA ALA A 165 20.54 -8.33 -21.82
C ALA A 165 19.13 -7.89 -22.28
N GLU A 166 18.19 -8.83 -22.36
CA GLU A 166 16.79 -8.57 -22.68
C GLU A 166 16.08 -7.81 -21.54
N GLU A 167 16.34 -8.20 -20.29
CA GLU A 167 15.73 -7.59 -19.10
C GLU A 167 16.22 -6.16 -18.83
N LYS A 168 17.36 -5.74 -19.41
CA LYS A 168 17.85 -4.36 -19.33
C LYS A 168 16.83 -3.33 -19.81
N GLN A 169 15.96 -3.71 -20.74
CA GLN A 169 14.88 -2.85 -21.21
C GLN A 169 13.80 -2.64 -20.16
N PHE A 170 13.72 -3.48 -19.14
CA PHE A 170 12.76 -3.46 -18.04
C PHE A 170 11.35 -3.08 -18.51
N ASP A 171 10.82 -3.87 -19.45
CA ASP A 171 9.52 -3.65 -20.05
C ASP A 171 8.40 -4.02 -19.05
N LEU A 172 7.84 -2.99 -18.43
CA LEU A 172 6.75 -3.09 -17.46
C LEU A 172 5.36 -3.18 -18.12
N SER A 173 5.27 -3.24 -19.46
CA SER A 173 3.98 -3.29 -20.16
C SER A 173 3.12 -4.49 -19.74
N LYS A 174 3.75 -5.65 -19.50
CA LYS A 174 3.06 -6.85 -19.02
C LYS A 174 2.62 -6.72 -17.57
N ASN A 175 3.45 -6.12 -16.70
CA ASN A 175 3.07 -5.82 -15.31
C ASN A 175 1.89 -4.85 -15.28
N LYS A 176 1.89 -3.82 -16.16
CA LYS A 176 0.76 -2.89 -16.31
C LYS A 176 -0.52 -3.63 -16.73
N GLN A 177 -0.43 -4.62 -17.61
CA GLN A 177 -1.58 -5.44 -17.99
C GLN A 177 -2.14 -6.23 -16.80
N MET A 178 -1.27 -6.78 -15.94
CA MET A 178 -1.72 -7.49 -14.73
C MET A 178 -2.35 -6.53 -13.71
N PHE A 179 -1.77 -5.34 -13.52
CA PHE A 179 -2.39 -4.26 -12.76
C PHE A 179 -3.79 -3.92 -13.29
N LEU A 180 -3.94 -3.73 -14.60
CA LEU A 180 -5.23 -3.38 -15.20
C LEU A 180 -6.31 -4.45 -15.01
N LYS A 181 -5.90 -5.73 -14.90
CA LYS A 181 -6.79 -6.87 -14.63
C LYS A 181 -7.14 -7.01 -13.15
N PHE A 182 -6.18 -6.72 -12.27
CA PHE A 182 -6.36 -6.86 -10.84
C PHE A 182 -7.05 -5.65 -10.21
N ASP A 183 -6.55 -4.44 -10.45
CA ASP A 183 -7.01 -3.22 -9.79
C ASP A 183 -7.34 -2.07 -10.76
N GLY A 184 -7.14 -2.22 -12.07
CA GLY A 184 -7.39 -1.15 -13.05
C GLY A 184 -8.78 -0.50 -12.97
N PRO A 185 -9.00 0.64 -13.66
CA PRO A 185 -10.25 1.41 -13.61
C PRO A 185 -11.48 0.64 -14.11
N GLN A 186 -11.27 -0.52 -14.74
CA GLN A 186 -12.32 -1.42 -15.21
C GLN A 186 -12.60 -2.59 -14.28
N THR A 187 -11.94 -2.67 -13.13
CA THR A 187 -12.10 -3.73 -12.14
C THR A 187 -13.09 -3.34 -11.05
N THR A 188 -13.66 -4.34 -10.40
CA THR A 188 -14.60 -4.22 -9.28
C THR A 188 -13.87 -3.93 -7.97
N MET A 189 -14.57 -3.26 -7.05
CA MET A 189 -14.10 -3.05 -5.68
C MET A 189 -14.20 -4.29 -4.80
N PHE A 190 -14.99 -5.29 -5.21
CA PHE A 190 -15.15 -6.53 -4.45
C PHE A 190 -14.18 -7.59 -4.93
N LYS A 191 -13.28 -8.03 -4.06
CA LYS A 191 -12.33 -9.10 -4.37
C LYS A 191 -12.41 -10.19 -3.31
N SER A 192 -12.11 -11.43 -3.72
CA SER A 192 -11.95 -12.54 -2.81
C SER A 192 -10.60 -13.21 -2.98
N LEU A 193 -10.07 -13.70 -1.88
CA LEU A 193 -8.98 -14.66 -1.83
C LEU A 193 -9.54 -16.00 -1.34
N ILE A 194 -9.26 -17.07 -2.05
CA ILE A 194 -9.75 -18.42 -1.75
C ILE A 194 -8.54 -19.33 -1.60
N VAL A 195 -8.44 -20.03 -0.47
CA VAL A 195 -7.43 -21.05 -0.23
C VAL A 195 -8.11 -22.41 -0.23
N ASN A 196 -7.66 -23.30 -1.11
CA ASN A 196 -8.06 -24.69 -1.16
C ASN A 196 -6.83 -25.55 -0.89
N ASP A 197 -6.76 -26.22 0.25
CA ASP A 197 -5.62 -27.07 0.65
C ASP A 197 -5.81 -28.56 0.27
N GLY A 198 -6.82 -28.87 -0.56
CA GLY A 198 -7.18 -30.21 -0.99
C GLY A 198 -8.19 -30.92 -0.08
N GLY A 199 -8.38 -30.44 1.16
CA GLY A 199 -9.39 -30.95 2.10
C GLY A 199 -10.37 -29.88 2.61
N ASN A 200 -9.94 -28.63 2.65
CA ASN A 200 -10.67 -27.48 3.15
C ASN A 200 -10.65 -26.34 2.14
N LEU A 201 -11.78 -25.67 2.00
CA LEU A 201 -11.93 -24.48 1.16
C LEU A 201 -12.27 -23.29 2.06
N GLN A 202 -11.29 -22.42 2.27
CA GLN A 202 -11.46 -21.18 3.01
C GLN A 202 -11.62 -20.00 2.05
N LYS A 203 -12.62 -19.16 2.29
CA LYS A 203 -12.85 -17.94 1.51
C LYS A 203 -12.63 -16.72 2.38
N TYR A 204 -12.01 -15.73 1.78
CA TYR A 204 -11.71 -14.47 2.43
C TYR A 204 -12.17 -13.29 1.56
N ALA A 205 -12.79 -12.31 2.21
CA ALA A 205 -13.00 -11.00 1.62
C ALA A 205 -11.65 -10.27 1.60
N LEU A 206 -11.33 -9.67 0.46
CA LEU A 206 -10.10 -8.93 0.24
C LEU A 206 -10.45 -7.45 0.06
N ASP A 207 -10.16 -6.65 1.08
CA ASP A 207 -10.29 -5.19 1.03
C ASP A 207 -8.96 -4.59 0.60
N TYR A 208 -8.80 -4.48 -0.73
CA TYR A 208 -7.56 -4.09 -1.37
C TYR A 208 -7.47 -2.57 -1.55
N ASN A 209 -6.32 -2.01 -1.18
CA ASN A 209 -5.96 -0.62 -1.40
C ASN A 209 -4.87 -0.53 -2.47
N GLY A 210 -5.21 0.06 -3.63
CA GLY A 210 -4.30 0.21 -4.76
C GLY A 210 -3.08 1.10 -4.50
N SER A 211 -3.21 2.12 -3.65
CA SER A 211 -2.12 3.05 -3.32
C SER A 211 -1.03 2.37 -2.48
N SER A 212 -1.44 1.59 -1.48
CA SER A 212 -0.49 0.82 -0.67
C SER A 212 -0.15 -0.54 -1.29
N ARG A 213 -0.91 -0.99 -2.31
CA ARG A 213 -0.90 -2.36 -2.85
C ARG A 213 -1.09 -3.44 -1.79
N PHE A 214 -1.80 -3.12 -0.72
CA PHE A 214 -2.02 -4.00 0.42
C PHE A 214 -3.50 -4.29 0.58
N GLY A 215 -3.83 -5.55 0.87
CA GLY A 215 -5.20 -5.98 1.13
C GLY A 215 -5.38 -6.49 2.54
N LEU A 216 -6.37 -5.96 3.25
CA LEU A 216 -6.85 -6.56 4.48
C LEU A 216 -7.69 -7.79 4.14
N VAL A 217 -7.46 -8.88 4.87
CA VAL A 217 -8.07 -10.17 4.57
C VAL A 217 -8.91 -10.60 5.77
N SER A 218 -10.19 -10.90 5.52
CA SER A 218 -11.13 -11.32 6.56
C SER A 218 -11.96 -12.51 6.08
N SER A 219 -12.33 -13.38 7.00
CA SER A 219 -13.18 -14.55 6.80
C SER A 219 -14.46 -14.40 7.62
N GLU A 220 -15.50 -15.12 7.24
CA GLU A 220 -16.79 -15.08 7.93
C GLU A 220 -16.71 -15.60 9.38
N ASP A 221 -15.90 -16.64 9.58
CA ASP A 221 -15.68 -17.32 10.86
C ASP A 221 -14.57 -16.68 11.71
N GLY A 222 -13.92 -15.63 11.19
CA GLY A 222 -12.79 -14.96 11.85
C GLY A 222 -11.48 -15.74 11.79
N THR A 223 -11.41 -16.87 11.07
CA THR A 223 -10.16 -17.60 10.83
C THR A 223 -9.18 -16.71 10.06
N PRO A 224 -8.00 -16.39 10.61
CA PRO A 224 -7.04 -15.51 9.93
C PRO A 224 -6.37 -16.23 8.75
N LEU A 225 -6.03 -15.49 7.68
CA LEU A 225 -5.17 -16.01 6.60
C LEU A 225 -3.73 -16.22 7.09
N ASN A 226 -3.22 -15.25 7.85
CA ASN A 226 -1.88 -15.23 8.39
C ASN A 226 -1.85 -14.35 9.65
N LYS A 227 -0.68 -14.25 10.30
CA LYS A 227 -0.51 -13.46 11.54
C LYS A 227 -0.57 -11.94 11.33
N GLU A 228 -0.44 -11.47 10.10
CA GLU A 228 -0.38 -10.05 9.74
C GLU A 228 -1.77 -9.46 9.42
N GLY A 229 -2.81 -10.29 9.29
CA GLY A 229 -4.19 -9.84 9.02
C GLY A 229 -4.43 -9.33 7.59
N GLY A 230 -3.40 -9.36 6.74
CA GLY A 230 -3.46 -8.88 5.38
C GLY A 230 -2.34 -9.44 4.52
N ILE A 231 -2.27 -8.96 3.28
CA ILE A 231 -1.29 -9.40 2.30
C ILE A 231 -0.96 -8.29 1.32
N GLY A 232 0.33 -8.13 1.03
CA GLY A 232 0.83 -7.23 0.00
C GLY A 232 0.83 -7.89 -1.37
N PHE A 233 0.54 -7.11 -2.41
CA PHE A 233 0.54 -7.55 -3.81
C PHE A 233 1.57 -6.77 -4.62
N GLY A 234 2.31 -7.47 -5.47
CA GLY A 234 3.08 -6.90 -6.56
C GLY A 234 2.64 -7.49 -7.89
N TYR A 235 2.97 -6.82 -8.99
CA TYR A 235 2.62 -7.27 -10.34
C TYR A 235 3.82 -7.94 -11.00
N THR A 236 3.57 -9.03 -11.71
CA THR A 236 4.58 -9.70 -12.56
C THR A 236 4.13 -9.68 -14.02
N ALA A 237 5.00 -10.16 -14.91
CA ALA A 237 4.65 -10.26 -16.33
C ALA A 237 3.50 -11.25 -16.60
N THR A 238 3.25 -12.20 -15.70
CA THR A 238 2.26 -13.27 -15.88
C THR A 238 1.13 -13.23 -14.85
N GLY A 239 1.26 -12.48 -13.76
CA GLY A 239 0.23 -12.40 -12.74
C GLY A 239 0.60 -11.52 -11.55
N LEU A 240 0.45 -12.08 -10.35
CA LEU A 240 0.71 -11.41 -9.07
C LEU A 240 1.82 -12.12 -8.31
N VAL A 241 2.54 -11.35 -7.52
CA VAL A 241 3.39 -11.84 -6.44
C VAL A 241 2.84 -11.35 -5.12
N VAL A 242 2.82 -12.21 -4.10
CA VAL A 242 2.27 -11.87 -2.79
C VAL A 242 3.29 -12.00 -1.66
N SER A 243 3.15 -11.14 -0.66
CA SER A 243 3.96 -11.21 0.57
C SER A 243 3.11 -10.82 1.78
N PRO A 244 3.10 -11.62 2.87
CA PRO A 244 3.79 -12.91 3.00
C PRO A 244 3.23 -13.97 2.05
N ALA A 245 4.03 -15.01 1.76
CA ALA A 245 3.57 -16.16 0.98
C ALA A 245 2.42 -16.88 1.71
N ILE A 246 1.49 -17.43 0.94
CA ILE A 246 0.26 -18.05 1.45
C ILE A 246 0.50 -19.54 1.65
N ASN A 247 0.16 -20.05 2.82
CA ASN A 247 0.26 -21.48 3.10
C ASN A 247 -0.91 -22.24 2.49
N VAL A 248 -0.63 -23.19 1.61
CA VAL A 248 -1.59 -24.12 1.00
C VAL A 248 -1.12 -25.54 1.32
N GLY A 249 -1.78 -26.18 2.30
CA GLY A 249 -1.46 -27.55 2.71
C GLY A 249 0.01 -27.78 3.12
N GLY A 250 0.64 -26.77 3.74
CA GLY A 250 2.05 -26.79 4.19
C GLY A 250 3.04 -26.17 3.21
N GLU A 251 2.65 -25.92 1.96
CA GLU A 251 3.49 -25.31 0.93
C GLU A 251 3.26 -23.79 0.86
N LEU A 252 4.34 -23.02 0.73
CA LEU A 252 4.26 -21.56 0.64
C LEU A 252 4.13 -21.11 -0.83
N VAL A 253 2.96 -20.61 -1.19
CA VAL A 253 2.66 -20.09 -2.51
C VAL A 253 2.85 -18.57 -2.54
N LYS A 254 3.75 -18.12 -3.41
CA LYS A 254 4.13 -16.71 -3.56
C LYS A 254 3.67 -16.09 -4.89
N PHE A 255 3.62 -16.88 -5.96
CA PHE A 255 3.27 -16.42 -7.30
C PHE A 255 1.89 -16.95 -7.69
N LEU A 256 1.07 -16.07 -8.27
CA LEU A 256 -0.26 -16.40 -8.77
C LEU A 256 -0.33 -15.97 -10.23
N ASP A 257 -0.42 -16.94 -11.14
CA ASP A 257 -0.50 -16.66 -12.58
C ASP A 257 -1.92 -16.27 -12.99
N TYR A 258 -2.05 -15.34 -13.92
CA TYR A 258 -3.34 -14.94 -14.46
C TYR A 258 -3.89 -16.01 -15.40
N ASN A 259 -5.08 -16.51 -15.08
CA ASN A 259 -5.85 -17.41 -15.92
C ASN A 259 -6.90 -16.62 -16.71
N ALA A 260 -6.65 -16.44 -18.00
CA ALA A 260 -7.56 -15.70 -18.89
C ALA A 260 -8.91 -16.40 -19.12
N GLY A 261 -9.00 -17.72 -18.92
CA GLY A 261 -10.23 -18.48 -19.10
C GLY A 261 -11.23 -18.28 -17.97
N SER A 262 -10.75 -18.11 -16.73
CA SER A 262 -11.60 -17.83 -15.56
C SER A 262 -11.58 -16.38 -15.10
N ASP A 263 -10.69 -15.54 -15.63
CA ASP A 263 -10.41 -14.17 -15.15
C ASP A 263 -10.00 -14.14 -13.66
N GLU A 264 -9.13 -15.07 -13.27
CA GLU A 264 -8.65 -15.26 -11.90
C GLU A 264 -7.12 -15.32 -11.86
N PHE A 265 -6.52 -14.96 -10.73
CA PHE A 265 -5.10 -15.19 -10.46
C PHE A 265 -4.96 -16.44 -9.60
N ILE A 266 -4.19 -17.42 -10.05
CA ILE A 266 -4.11 -18.75 -9.44
C ILE A 266 -2.67 -19.11 -9.12
N GLY A 267 -2.40 -19.35 -7.84
CA GLY A 267 -1.17 -19.98 -7.38
C GLY A 267 -1.45 -21.45 -7.07
N THR A 268 -0.52 -22.33 -7.45
CA THR A 268 -0.69 -23.78 -7.28
C THR A 268 0.33 -24.31 -6.29
N ALA A 269 -0.14 -25.17 -5.39
CA ALA A 269 0.67 -26.02 -4.54
C ALA A 269 0.42 -27.49 -4.91
N SER A 270 1.26 -28.39 -4.40
CA SER A 270 1.10 -29.83 -4.59
C SER A 270 -0.27 -30.38 -4.14
N THR A 271 -0.88 -29.79 -3.12
CA THR A 271 -2.13 -30.25 -2.49
C THR A 271 -3.36 -29.44 -2.88
N GLY A 272 -3.19 -28.29 -3.54
CA GLY A 272 -4.31 -27.42 -3.86
C GLY A 272 -3.91 -26.08 -4.46
N THR A 273 -4.71 -25.04 -4.25
CA THR A 273 -4.55 -23.75 -4.91
C THR A 273 -4.87 -22.58 -3.99
N VAL A 274 -4.29 -21.43 -4.31
CA VAL A 274 -4.80 -20.13 -3.89
C VAL A 274 -5.32 -19.36 -5.10
N THR A 275 -6.49 -18.77 -4.98
CA THR A 275 -7.15 -18.03 -6.05
C THR A 275 -7.52 -16.64 -5.58
N VAL A 276 -7.16 -15.62 -6.35
CA VAL A 276 -7.59 -14.24 -6.15
C VAL A 276 -8.46 -13.83 -7.34
N LYS A 277 -9.64 -13.27 -7.05
CA LYS A 277 -10.59 -12.91 -8.11
C LYS A 277 -11.49 -11.75 -7.77
N ASN A 278 -12.00 -11.15 -8.83
CA ASN A 278 -13.00 -10.10 -8.84
C ASN A 278 -14.41 -10.67 -8.57
N LEU A 279 -15.21 -9.97 -7.78
CA LEU A 279 -16.60 -10.31 -7.44
C LEU A 279 -17.57 -9.21 -7.87
N GLN A 280 -18.84 -9.59 -8.06
CA GLN A 280 -19.91 -8.64 -8.40
C GLN A 280 -20.65 -8.08 -7.17
N MET A 281 -20.40 -8.64 -5.98
CA MET A 281 -20.95 -8.20 -4.69
C MET A 281 -19.93 -8.51 -3.59
N PRO A 282 -20.03 -7.88 -2.41
CA PRO A 282 -19.20 -8.23 -1.26
C PRO A 282 -19.29 -9.73 -0.98
N LEU A 283 -18.16 -10.36 -0.63
CA LEU A 283 -18.19 -11.76 -0.22
C LEU A 283 -19.01 -11.95 1.06
N PHE A 284 -18.90 -10.99 1.98
CA PHE A 284 -19.68 -10.90 3.22
C PHE A 284 -20.31 -9.51 3.31
N VAL A 285 -21.60 -9.46 3.62
CA VAL A 285 -22.31 -8.20 3.85
C VAL A 285 -22.32 -7.93 5.35
N THR A 286 -21.78 -6.79 5.77
CA THR A 286 -21.80 -6.38 7.19
C THR A 286 -23.17 -5.83 7.57
N ASP A 287 -23.48 -5.80 8.87
CA ASP A 287 -24.71 -5.22 9.40
C ASP A 287 -24.73 -3.68 9.39
N ASP A 288 -23.73 -3.02 8.80
CA ASP A 288 -23.58 -1.56 8.80
C ASP A 288 -24.79 -0.85 8.17
N TYR A 289 -25.43 -1.47 7.18
CA TYR A 289 -26.64 -0.96 6.51
C TYR A 289 -27.79 -0.68 7.48
N ARG A 290 -27.86 -1.40 8.61
CA ARG A 290 -28.93 -1.21 9.61
C ARG A 290 -28.91 0.18 10.23
N ALA A 291 -27.72 0.77 10.40
CA ALA A 291 -27.59 2.12 10.93
C ALA A 291 -28.19 3.17 9.98
N PHE A 292 -28.05 2.96 8.67
CA PHE A 292 -28.62 3.83 7.64
C PHE A 292 -30.14 3.68 7.57
N LEU A 293 -30.67 2.46 7.66
CA LEU A 293 -32.12 2.26 7.77
C LEU A 293 -32.71 2.92 9.03
N ALA A 294 -31.90 3.12 10.07
CA ALA A 294 -32.28 3.78 11.31
C ALA A 294 -32.11 5.32 11.31
N GLY A 295 -31.77 5.95 10.17
CA GLY A 295 -31.68 7.42 10.10
C GLY A 295 -30.26 8.01 10.10
N LYS A 296 -29.22 7.22 9.79
CA LYS A 296 -27.84 7.74 9.76
C LYS A 296 -27.58 8.56 8.51
N ASP A 297 -27.48 9.87 8.68
CA ASP A 297 -27.08 10.80 7.63
C ASP A 297 -25.55 10.84 7.48
N VAL A 298 -25.09 11.07 6.25
CA VAL A 298 -23.66 11.08 5.91
C VAL A 298 -23.34 12.17 4.88
N ALA A 299 -22.07 12.55 4.75
CA ALA A 299 -21.62 13.36 3.62
C ALA A 299 -20.23 13.01 3.10
N HIS A 300 -20.06 13.15 1.79
CA HIS A 300 -18.75 13.27 1.17
C HIS A 300 -18.30 14.73 1.22
N LEU A 301 -17.32 15.07 2.08
CA LEU A 301 -16.74 16.41 2.15
C LEU A 301 -15.54 16.50 1.23
N GLU A 302 -15.63 17.29 0.17
CA GLU A 302 -14.60 17.34 -0.87
C GLU A 302 -13.23 17.80 -0.31
N SER A 303 -13.22 18.76 0.61
CA SER A 303 -11.99 19.26 1.21
C SER A 303 -11.22 18.21 2.02
N SER A 304 -11.91 17.21 2.57
CA SER A 304 -11.35 16.28 3.55
C SER A 304 -11.30 14.83 3.06
N LEU A 305 -12.08 14.49 2.05
CA LEU A 305 -12.20 13.13 1.50
C LEU A 305 -11.74 13.02 0.04
N ARG A 306 -11.23 14.10 -0.55
CA ARG A 306 -10.56 14.04 -1.87
C ARG A 306 -9.34 13.13 -1.80
N GLY A 307 -9.27 12.18 -2.71
CA GLY A 307 -8.07 11.35 -2.89
C GLY A 307 -7.74 10.39 -1.74
N VAL A 308 -8.62 10.27 -0.73
CA VAL A 308 -8.43 9.27 0.33
C VAL A 308 -8.42 7.87 -0.27
N SER A 309 -7.65 6.98 0.32
CA SER A 309 -7.41 5.63 -0.19
C SER A 309 -8.66 4.73 -0.27
N VAL A 310 -9.72 5.09 0.44
CA VAL A 310 -11.03 4.41 0.38
C VAL A 310 -11.76 4.65 -0.94
N ASN A 311 -11.54 5.80 -1.59
CA ASN A 311 -12.19 6.12 -2.86
C ASN A 311 -11.65 5.25 -3.98
N SER A 312 -12.53 4.75 -4.85
CA SER A 312 -12.11 4.03 -6.03
C SER A 312 -11.41 4.94 -7.04
N MET A 313 -10.52 4.36 -7.86
CA MET A 313 -9.88 5.09 -8.94
C MET A 313 -10.88 5.72 -9.90
N LEU A 314 -11.99 5.04 -10.20
CA LEU A 314 -13.02 5.59 -11.07
C LEU A 314 -13.70 6.80 -10.43
N PHE A 315 -14.02 6.76 -9.14
CA PHE A 315 -14.59 7.92 -8.44
C PHE A 315 -13.62 9.11 -8.47
N ASN A 316 -12.35 8.90 -8.11
CA ASN A 316 -11.33 9.95 -8.13
C ASN A 316 -11.14 10.53 -9.54
N LYS A 317 -11.17 9.68 -10.57
CA LYS A 317 -11.09 10.12 -11.98
C LYS A 317 -12.27 11.00 -12.37
N VAL A 318 -13.51 10.57 -12.05
CA VAL A 318 -14.72 11.35 -12.33
C VAL A 318 -14.67 12.71 -11.63
N MET A 319 -14.24 12.75 -10.37
CA MET A 319 -14.07 13.99 -9.63
C MET A 319 -13.00 14.90 -10.25
N MET A 320 -11.85 14.34 -10.65
CA MET A 320 -10.79 15.08 -11.32
C MET A 320 -11.23 15.65 -12.69
N GLU A 321 -11.98 14.88 -13.47
CA GLU A 321 -12.58 15.33 -14.74
C GLU A 321 -13.57 16.47 -14.51
N TYR A 322 -14.42 16.35 -13.48
CA TYR A 322 -15.32 17.42 -13.05
C TYR A 322 -14.56 18.70 -12.66
N PHE A 323 -13.53 18.62 -11.81
CA PHE A 323 -12.75 19.81 -11.42
C PHE A 323 -12.03 20.45 -12.61
N LYS A 324 -11.57 19.62 -13.56
CA LYS A 324 -10.99 20.11 -14.81
C LYS A 324 -12.04 20.84 -15.66
N SER A 325 -13.28 20.36 -15.73
CA SER A 325 -14.33 20.96 -16.55
C SER A 325 -14.89 22.26 -15.97
N VAL A 326 -14.84 22.45 -14.64
CA VAL A 326 -15.25 23.70 -13.98
C VAL A 326 -14.10 24.66 -13.63
N GLY A 327 -12.85 24.24 -13.88
CA GLY A 327 -11.61 24.99 -13.60
C GLY A 327 -11.09 24.79 -12.17
N TYR A 328 -9.79 24.49 -12.01
CA TYR A 328 -9.09 24.39 -10.71
C TYR A 328 -8.88 25.77 -10.08
N GLY A 329 -9.03 25.86 -8.75
CA GLY A 329 -8.87 27.12 -8.00
C GLY A 329 -10.02 28.13 -8.11
N GLU A 330 -9.91 29.14 -7.26
CA GLU A 330 -10.85 30.15 -6.74
C GLU A 330 -11.79 30.90 -7.71
N THR A 331 -12.18 30.37 -8.87
CA THR A 331 -13.11 31.01 -9.81
C THR A 331 -14.37 30.19 -10.12
N GLY A 332 -14.30 28.85 -10.12
CA GLY A 332 -15.44 27.97 -10.45
C GLY A 332 -16.33 27.54 -9.28
N SER A 333 -17.62 27.32 -9.53
CA SER A 333 -18.59 26.76 -8.58
C SER A 333 -18.42 25.25 -8.38
N MET A 334 -17.27 24.90 -7.80
CA MET A 334 -16.87 23.52 -7.47
C MET A 334 -17.81 22.86 -6.48
N LEU A 335 -17.87 21.54 -6.52
CA LEU A 335 -18.50 20.73 -5.48
C LEU A 335 -17.80 20.98 -4.14
N GLU A 336 -18.57 21.34 -3.14
CA GLU A 336 -18.13 21.45 -1.75
C GLU A 336 -18.35 20.12 -1.01
N ARG A 337 -19.53 19.53 -1.18
CA ARG A 337 -19.93 18.29 -0.54
C ARG A 337 -21.13 17.62 -1.20
N ILE A 338 -21.28 16.32 -0.95
CA ILE A 338 -22.48 15.54 -1.24
C ILE A 338 -23.08 15.09 0.09
N ASP A 339 -24.19 15.70 0.52
CA ASP A 339 -24.93 15.28 1.71
C ASP A 339 -25.97 14.22 1.33
N ILE A 340 -26.06 13.14 2.10
CA ILE A 340 -27.02 12.05 1.88
C ILE A 340 -27.78 11.80 3.17
N SER A 341 -29.09 12.05 3.13
CA SER A 341 -29.99 11.81 4.26
C SER A 341 -30.79 10.52 4.10
N PHE A 342 -30.86 9.74 5.18
CA PHE A 342 -31.46 8.41 5.20
C PHE A 342 -32.74 8.39 6.03
N ASN A 343 -33.78 9.11 5.60
CA ASN A 343 -35.04 9.28 6.34
C ASN A 343 -36.23 8.60 5.65
N GLY A 344 -36.12 7.31 5.33
CA GLY A 344 -37.20 6.52 4.71
C GLY A 344 -37.76 7.17 3.45
N ASN A 345 -39.04 7.56 3.47
CA ASN A 345 -39.69 8.23 2.32
C ASN A 345 -39.27 9.69 2.10
N ASN A 346 -38.52 10.28 3.04
CA ASN A 346 -38.07 11.67 3.02
C ASN A 346 -36.56 11.80 2.80
N SER A 347 -35.88 10.71 2.43
CA SER A 347 -34.46 10.70 2.09
C SER A 347 -34.12 11.66 0.95
N ALA A 348 -32.87 12.12 0.93
CA ALA A 348 -32.39 13.03 -0.11
C ALA A 348 -30.89 12.91 -0.34
N ILE A 349 -30.46 13.33 -1.54
CA ILE A 349 -29.07 13.55 -1.91
C ILE A 349 -28.95 15.03 -2.28
N GLN A 350 -28.02 15.76 -1.66
CA GLN A 350 -27.79 17.17 -1.93
C GLN A 350 -26.35 17.41 -2.38
N TYR A 351 -26.19 18.00 -3.55
CA TYR A 351 -24.92 18.46 -4.08
C TYR A 351 -24.80 19.95 -3.79
N SER A 352 -23.88 20.30 -2.89
CA SER A 352 -23.62 21.68 -2.49
C SER A 352 -22.36 22.19 -3.19
N PHE A 353 -22.38 23.44 -3.63
CA PHE A 353 -21.32 24.02 -4.43
C PHE A 353 -20.77 25.30 -3.79
N LEU A 354 -19.47 25.54 -3.97
CA LEU A 354 -18.83 26.78 -3.57
C LEU A 354 -19.35 27.98 -4.38
N LYS A 355 -19.06 29.18 -3.87
CA LYS A 355 -19.30 30.47 -4.54
C LYS A 355 -20.77 30.74 -4.88
N GLY A 356 -21.68 30.32 -4.01
CA GLY A 356 -23.09 30.70 -4.07
C GLY A 356 -23.89 30.08 -5.22
N LYS A 357 -23.34 29.07 -5.91
CA LYS A 357 -24.14 28.26 -6.84
C LYS A 357 -25.20 27.49 -6.05
N ALA A 358 -26.44 27.55 -6.52
CA ALA A 358 -27.56 26.90 -5.86
C ALA A 358 -27.31 25.39 -5.73
N PRO A 359 -27.63 24.79 -4.57
CA PRO A 359 -27.49 23.35 -4.37
C PRO A 359 -28.49 22.59 -5.24
N ILE A 360 -28.08 21.42 -5.70
CA ILE A 360 -28.96 20.49 -6.41
C ILE A 360 -29.39 19.41 -5.43
N LEU A 361 -30.69 19.33 -5.20
CA LEU A 361 -31.35 18.42 -4.28
C LEU A 361 -32.14 17.39 -5.08
N ARG A 362 -31.80 16.11 -4.86
CA ARG A 362 -32.57 14.96 -5.30
C ARG A 362 -33.33 14.37 -4.11
N ARG A 363 -34.65 14.26 -4.23
CA ARG A 363 -35.49 13.52 -3.29
C ARG A 363 -35.55 12.06 -3.70
N VAL A 364 -35.40 11.17 -2.74
CA VAL A 364 -35.42 9.72 -2.94
C VAL A 364 -36.23 9.05 -1.84
N ARG A 365 -36.70 7.82 -2.10
CA ARG A 365 -37.22 6.93 -1.06
C ARG A 365 -36.20 5.84 -0.77
N LEU A 366 -35.90 5.62 0.51
CA LEU A 366 -35.04 4.56 0.98
C LEU A 366 -35.85 3.27 1.21
N SER A 367 -35.30 2.16 0.74
CA SER A 367 -35.73 0.80 1.06
C SER A 367 -34.51 -0.11 1.22
N SER A 368 -34.70 -1.31 1.77
CA SER A 368 -33.64 -2.33 1.83
C SER A 368 -33.89 -3.48 0.86
N GLY A 369 -32.82 -3.97 0.24
CA GLY A 369 -32.80 -5.28 -0.42
C GLY A 369 -32.73 -6.42 0.59
N ALA A 370 -32.95 -7.65 0.12
CA ALA A 370 -32.87 -8.87 0.95
C ALA A 370 -31.44 -9.24 1.37
N ASP A 371 -30.43 -8.64 0.73
CA ASP A 371 -29.00 -8.93 0.87
C ASP A 371 -28.24 -7.75 1.50
N GLY A 372 -28.92 -6.94 2.33
CA GLY A 372 -28.32 -5.81 3.03
C GLY A 372 -28.00 -4.59 2.15
N ARG A 373 -28.38 -4.61 0.86
CA ARG A 373 -28.31 -3.43 0.00
C ARG A 373 -29.30 -2.36 0.43
N LEU A 374 -28.90 -1.10 0.30
CA LEU A 374 -29.78 0.05 0.40
C LEU A 374 -30.18 0.48 -1.01
N ILE A 375 -31.46 0.80 -1.20
CA ILE A 375 -32.01 1.15 -2.51
C ILE A 375 -32.68 2.51 -2.40
N PHE A 376 -32.19 3.45 -3.20
CA PHE A 376 -32.85 4.74 -3.42
C PHE A 376 -33.72 4.68 -4.67
N THR A 377 -35.01 4.94 -4.48
CA THR A 377 -35.94 5.17 -5.60
C THR A 377 -36.07 6.66 -5.84
N ASN A 378 -35.76 7.12 -7.05
CA ASN A 378 -35.85 8.53 -7.42
C ASN A 378 -37.28 9.08 -7.29
N VAL A 379 -37.43 10.28 -6.71
CA VAL A 379 -38.70 11.00 -6.59
C VAL A 379 -38.68 12.27 -7.44
N SER A 380 -37.70 13.15 -7.21
CA SER A 380 -37.58 14.43 -7.93
C SER A 380 -36.15 14.98 -7.83
N VAL A 381 -35.77 15.85 -8.76
CA VAL A 381 -34.51 16.62 -8.70
C VAL A 381 -34.79 18.07 -9.10
N ASN A 382 -34.20 19.04 -8.40
CA ASN A 382 -34.48 20.48 -8.60
C ASN A 382 -33.47 21.20 -9.52
N GLY A 383 -32.82 20.48 -10.43
CA GLY A 383 -31.83 21.03 -11.36
C GLY A 383 -31.12 19.94 -12.16
N THR A 384 -30.13 20.34 -12.94
CA THR A 384 -29.31 19.44 -13.76
C THR A 384 -27.91 19.37 -13.17
N LEU A 385 -27.44 18.16 -12.86
CA LEU A 385 -26.06 17.93 -12.44
C LEU A 385 -25.10 18.09 -13.63
N PRO A 386 -23.85 18.56 -13.39
CA PRO A 386 -22.77 18.39 -14.33
C PRO A 386 -22.64 16.92 -14.77
N ALA A 387 -22.28 16.68 -16.03
CA ALA A 387 -22.28 15.34 -16.62
C ALA A 387 -21.41 14.35 -15.84
N GLU A 388 -20.28 14.82 -15.32
CA GLU A 388 -19.36 14.03 -14.51
C GLU A 388 -20.00 13.65 -13.15
N LEU A 389 -20.67 14.59 -12.49
CA LEU A 389 -21.37 14.31 -11.22
C LEU A 389 -22.61 13.42 -11.42
N GLN A 390 -23.21 13.43 -12.62
CA GLN A 390 -24.31 12.51 -12.95
C GLN A 390 -23.87 11.04 -12.86
N VAL A 391 -22.61 10.73 -13.13
CA VAL A 391 -22.07 9.37 -13.00
C VAL A 391 -22.16 8.88 -11.53
N ILE A 392 -21.84 9.76 -10.58
CA ILE A 392 -21.90 9.46 -9.14
C ILE A 392 -23.36 9.37 -8.67
N ASP A 393 -24.20 10.30 -9.13
CA ASP A 393 -25.64 10.30 -8.81
C ASP A 393 -26.34 9.04 -9.32
N ASP A 394 -26.07 8.64 -10.56
CA ASP A 394 -26.59 7.41 -11.17
C ASP A 394 -26.17 6.17 -10.37
N ALA A 395 -24.93 6.13 -9.87
CA ALA A 395 -24.44 5.04 -9.04
C ALA A 395 -25.21 4.88 -7.71
N LEU A 396 -25.82 5.96 -7.20
CA LEU A 396 -26.61 5.97 -5.96
C LEU A 396 -28.09 5.65 -6.17
N ILE A 397 -28.66 6.00 -7.32
CA ILE A 397 -30.12 5.91 -7.57
C ILE A 397 -30.54 4.73 -8.45
N GLN A 398 -29.59 3.89 -8.85
CA GLN A 398 -29.88 2.68 -9.61
C GLN A 398 -30.71 1.68 -8.80
N SER A 399 -31.60 0.97 -9.48
CA SER A 399 -32.51 -0.01 -8.86
C SER A 399 -31.80 -1.17 -8.18
N ALA A 400 -30.55 -1.47 -8.59
CA ALA A 400 -29.73 -2.48 -7.94
C ALA A 400 -29.28 -2.06 -6.53
N GLY A 401 -29.33 -0.76 -6.19
CA GLY A 401 -28.93 -0.23 -4.90
C GLY A 401 -27.42 -0.11 -4.71
N PHE A 402 -27.01 0.03 -3.45
CA PHE A 402 -25.62 0.17 -3.03
C PHE A 402 -25.38 -0.53 -1.69
N PHE A 403 -24.13 -0.90 -1.46
CA PHE A 403 -23.63 -1.43 -0.20
C PHE A 403 -22.99 -0.30 0.60
N VAL A 404 -23.07 -0.41 1.92
CA VAL A 404 -22.38 0.46 2.85
C VAL A 404 -21.51 -0.38 3.77
N LYS A 405 -20.33 0.12 4.08
CA LYS A 405 -19.40 -0.52 5.00
C LYS A 405 -18.82 0.55 5.92
N ARG A 406 -18.73 0.27 7.21
CA ARG A 406 -17.94 1.10 8.12
C ARG A 406 -16.47 0.90 7.81
N GLU A 407 -15.81 1.99 7.46
CA GLU A 407 -14.37 2.06 7.36
C GLU A 407 -13.81 2.54 8.70
N GLY A 408 -12.49 2.43 8.88
CA GLY A 408 -11.80 2.97 10.05
C GLY A 408 -11.85 4.50 10.12
N GLN A 409 -10.88 5.09 10.81
CA GLN A 409 -10.68 6.54 10.71
C GLN A 409 -10.17 6.88 9.31
N THR A 410 -10.79 7.87 8.65
CA THR A 410 -10.30 8.38 7.36
C THR A 410 -10.28 9.91 7.40
N GLY A 411 -9.21 10.52 6.91
CA GLY A 411 -9.10 11.97 6.78
C GLY A 411 -8.92 12.72 8.11
N GLU A 412 -9.28 14.00 8.10
CA GLU A 412 -8.96 14.98 9.17
C GLU A 412 -9.81 14.83 10.44
N TYR A 413 -11.01 14.23 10.34
CA TYR A 413 -11.93 14.12 11.48
C TYR A 413 -11.98 12.69 12.04
N GLY A 414 -11.85 12.54 13.36
CA GLY A 414 -11.86 11.24 14.07
C GLY A 414 -13.20 10.49 14.11
N ASN A 415 -14.14 10.80 13.22
CA ASN A 415 -15.42 10.11 13.09
C ASN A 415 -15.27 8.83 12.24
N PRO A 416 -16.09 7.78 12.49
CA PRO A 416 -16.09 6.61 11.62
C PRO A 416 -16.53 7.02 10.21
N ALA A 417 -15.65 6.87 9.24
CA ALA A 417 -15.99 7.06 7.84
C ALA A 417 -16.64 5.78 7.34
N PHE A 418 -17.68 5.91 6.53
CA PHE A 418 -18.27 4.78 5.83
C PHE A 418 -17.81 4.85 4.39
N SER A 419 -17.90 3.73 3.67
CA SER A 419 -17.86 3.74 2.21
C SER A 419 -19.22 3.38 1.65
N ILE A 420 -19.54 3.98 0.50
CA ILE A 420 -20.70 3.63 -0.30
C ILE A 420 -20.17 3.01 -1.59
N THR A 421 -20.61 1.80 -1.92
CA THR A 421 -20.24 1.10 -3.16
C THR A 421 -21.49 0.74 -3.95
N SER A 422 -21.59 1.18 -5.20
CA SER A 422 -22.75 0.87 -6.05
C SER A 422 -22.82 -0.62 -6.36
N ALA A 423 -24.02 -1.22 -6.35
CA ALA A 423 -24.21 -2.64 -6.66
C ALA A 423 -24.22 -2.95 -8.16
N SER A 424 -24.47 -1.95 -9.00
CA SER A 424 -24.53 -2.08 -10.47
C SER A 424 -23.39 -1.34 -11.17
N GLN A 425 -22.86 -0.28 -10.54
CA GLN A 425 -21.59 0.33 -10.92
C GLN A 425 -20.52 0.01 -9.87
N ILE A 426 -20.24 -1.29 -9.68
CA ILE A 426 -19.33 -1.86 -8.66
C ILE A 426 -17.88 -1.32 -8.65
N LYS A 427 -17.57 -0.42 -9.58
CA LYS A 427 -16.30 0.30 -9.72
C LYS A 427 -16.33 1.66 -9.03
N ILE A 428 -17.50 2.15 -8.60
CA ILE A 428 -17.67 3.40 -7.87
C ILE A 428 -17.83 3.06 -6.39
N LYS A 429 -16.79 3.41 -5.64
CA LYS A 429 -16.76 3.42 -4.17
C LYS A 429 -16.24 4.78 -3.72
N PHE A 430 -16.88 5.38 -2.73
CA PHE A 430 -16.40 6.63 -2.16
C PHE A 430 -16.65 6.71 -0.65
N ALA A 431 -15.76 7.41 0.04
CA ALA A 431 -15.83 7.62 1.48
C ALA A 431 -16.88 8.69 1.82
N VAL A 432 -17.52 8.55 2.97
CA VAL A 432 -18.44 9.53 3.56
C VAL A 432 -18.25 9.58 5.07
N TYR A 433 -18.39 10.75 5.68
CA TYR A 433 -18.46 10.88 7.14
C TYR A 433 -19.87 10.66 7.63
N GLY A 434 -20.03 9.89 8.71
CA GLY A 434 -21.30 9.83 9.44
C GLY A 434 -21.50 11.04 10.34
N PHE A 435 -22.70 11.62 10.30
CA PHE A 435 -23.16 12.57 11.30
C PHE A 435 -24.01 11.84 12.34
N ASN A 436 -24.01 12.35 13.57
CA ASN A 436 -24.84 11.84 14.66
C ASN A 436 -26.16 12.59 14.74
#